data_AF-A0A5E9AKR9-F1
#
_entry.id   AF-A0A5E9AKR9-F1
#
_cell.length_a   1.000
_cell.length_b   1.000
_cell.length_c   1.000
_cell.angle_alpha   90.00
_cell.angle_beta   90.00
_cell.angle_gamma   90.00
#
_symmetry.space_group_name_H-M   'P 1'
#
loop_
_entity.id
_entity.type
_entity.pdbx_description
1 polymer ?
#
loop_
_entity_poly.entity_id
_entity_poly.type
_entity_poly.pdbx_seq_one_letter_code
_entity_poly.pdbx_strand_id
1 'polypeptide(L)'
;MSWTAEELECLKSLAQQGLSAGKIASHLPDKSRNAVIGMLKRGKGKYGQLQGQARLPSPTVPAQSADLTRPALPPRARIIAPPTVAPAVIPPRPEPVPNLPATLPITFLQAILTNRCLHYACAPYDPDGPDMPVCGAARAAEPLGTRYCRRHLTLRVEVAA
;
A
#
# COMPACT_ATOMS: atom_id res chain seq x y z
N MET A 1 -5.10 18.65 22.06
CA MET A 1 -4.80 19.95 21.43
C MET A 1 -6.07 20.55 20.86
N SER A 2 -6.85 21.23 21.70
CA SER A 2 -8.03 21.97 21.25
C SER A 2 -7.58 23.20 20.45
N TRP A 3 -8.28 23.47 19.36
CA TRP A 3 -8.20 24.76 18.67
C TRP A 3 -9.37 25.59 19.18
N THR A 4 -9.10 26.83 19.61
CA THR A 4 -10.18 27.75 20.00
C THR A 4 -10.84 28.34 18.75
N ALA A 5 -12.07 28.83 18.89
CA ALA A 5 -12.78 29.46 17.77
C ALA A 5 -12.02 30.69 17.24
N GLU A 6 -11.46 31.49 18.15
CA GLU A 6 -10.66 32.68 17.84
C GLU A 6 -9.39 32.33 17.03
N GLU A 7 -8.70 31.24 17.38
CA GLU A 7 -7.53 30.75 16.63
C GLU A 7 -7.92 30.32 15.20
N LEU A 8 -9.10 29.71 15.03
CA LEU A 8 -9.59 29.27 13.72
C LEU A 8 -10.03 30.43 12.83
N GLU A 9 -10.62 31.48 13.41
CA GLU A 9 -10.97 32.70 12.68
C GLU A 9 -9.72 33.47 12.22
N CYS A 10 -8.73 33.61 13.12
CA CYS A 10 -7.44 34.21 12.77
C CYS A 10 -6.74 33.42 11.65
N LEU A 11 -6.70 32.08 11.76
CA LEU A 11 -6.13 31.21 10.75
C LEU A 11 -6.85 31.36 9.39
N LYS A 12 -8.19 31.48 9.39
CA LYS A 12 -8.98 31.67 8.16
C LYS A 12 -8.66 33.02 7.50
N SER A 13 -8.58 34.09 8.28
CA SER A 13 -8.23 35.43 7.78
C SER A 13 -6.82 35.45 7.17
N LEU A 14 -5.82 34.92 7.88
CA LEU A 14 -4.43 34.88 7.39
C LEU A 14 -4.24 33.94 6.19
N ALA A 15 -5.00 32.83 6.15
CA ALA A 15 -5.00 31.93 4.99
C ALA A 15 -5.60 32.58 3.74
N GLN A 16 -6.66 33.39 3.89
CA GLN A 16 -7.23 34.17 2.79
C GLN A 16 -6.28 35.24 2.27
N GLN A 17 -5.47 35.84 3.15
CA GLN A 17 -4.40 36.78 2.78
C GLN A 17 -3.23 36.11 2.03
N GLY A 18 -3.24 34.77 1.85
CA GLY A 18 -2.21 34.04 1.12
C GLY A 18 -0.89 33.90 1.87
N LEU A 19 -0.88 34.08 3.20
CA LEU A 19 0.33 33.93 3.99
C LEU A 19 0.76 32.46 4.07
N SER A 20 2.08 32.23 4.11
CA SER A 20 2.63 30.88 4.27
C SER A 20 2.44 30.38 5.70
N ALA A 21 2.32 29.06 5.88
CA ALA A 21 2.08 28.45 7.19
C ALA A 21 3.09 28.84 8.29
N GLY A 22 4.34 29.12 7.91
CA GLY A 22 5.35 29.59 8.85
C GLY A 22 5.03 30.98 9.40
N LYS A 23 4.58 31.90 8.53
CA LYS A 23 4.15 33.25 8.94
C LYS A 23 2.88 33.21 9.77
N ILE A 24 1.92 32.35 9.40
CA ILE A 24 0.69 32.16 10.18
C ILE A 24 1.01 31.66 11.60
N ALA A 25 1.96 30.74 11.75
CA ALA A 25 2.39 30.24 13.05
C ALA A 25 2.98 31.34 13.95
N SER A 26 3.63 32.36 13.38
CA SER A 26 4.15 33.51 14.15
C SER A 26 3.05 34.37 14.79
N HIS A 27 1.80 34.31 14.28
CA HIS A 27 0.66 35.05 14.83
C HIS A 27 -0.15 34.24 15.85
N LEU A 28 0.14 32.95 16.03
CA LEU A 28 -0.57 32.05 16.93
C LEU A 28 0.40 31.54 18.02
N PRO A 29 0.32 32.07 19.26
CA PRO A 29 1.38 31.90 20.26
C PRO A 29 1.67 30.46 20.75
N ASP A 30 0.84 29.46 20.43
CA ASP A 30 1.05 28.07 20.87
C ASP A 30 0.98 27.03 19.73
N LYS A 31 0.96 27.46 18.47
CA LYS A 31 0.79 26.57 17.32
C LYS A 31 2.03 26.56 16.43
N SER A 32 2.64 25.40 16.26
CA SER A 32 3.75 25.22 15.32
C SER A 32 3.28 25.24 13.85
N ARG A 33 4.21 25.50 12.92
CA ARG A 33 3.98 25.41 11.47
C ARG A 33 3.27 24.11 11.07
N ASN A 34 3.67 22.99 11.67
CA ASN A 34 3.07 21.68 11.37
C ASN A 34 1.65 21.55 11.91
N ALA A 35 1.33 22.20 13.04
CA ALA A 35 -0.03 22.25 13.56
C ALA A 35 -0.96 23.01 12.60
N VAL A 36 -0.49 24.16 12.06
CA VAL A 36 -1.23 24.97 11.07
C VAL A 36 -1.45 24.19 9.77
N ILE A 37 -0.41 23.55 9.22
CA ILE A 37 -0.52 22.71 8.01
C ILE A 37 -1.51 21.57 8.25
N GLY A 38 -1.41 20.90 9.40
CA GLY A 38 -2.29 19.81 9.77
C GLY A 38 -3.75 20.27 9.88
N MET A 39 -3.98 21.45 10.46
CA MET A 39 -5.33 22.01 10.60
C MET A 39 -5.93 22.38 9.24
N LEU A 40 -5.16 23.03 8.36
CA LEU A 40 -5.60 23.37 7.00
C LEU A 40 -5.89 22.12 6.15
N LYS A 41 -5.04 21.09 6.25
CA LYS A 41 -5.25 19.80 5.55
C LYS A 41 -6.48 19.05 6.07
N ARG A 42 -6.64 18.91 7.40
CA ARG A 42 -7.77 18.21 8.01
C ARG A 42 -9.09 18.98 7.88
N GLY A 43 -9.02 20.30 7.85
CA GLY A 43 -10.16 21.19 7.67
C GLY A 43 -10.79 21.15 6.27
N LYS A 44 -10.22 20.40 5.31
CA LYS A 44 -10.75 20.23 3.93
C LYS A 44 -11.18 21.56 3.27
N GLY A 45 -10.43 22.64 3.51
CA GLY A 45 -10.72 23.96 2.95
C GLY A 45 -11.67 24.86 3.76
N LYS A 46 -12.25 24.40 4.88
CA LYS A 46 -13.12 25.23 5.75
C LYS A 46 -12.42 26.47 6.32
N TYR A 47 -11.13 26.34 6.60
CA TYR A 47 -10.29 27.40 7.17
C TYR A 47 -9.32 28.00 6.14
N GLY A 48 -9.62 27.82 4.84
CA GLY A 48 -8.77 28.24 3.73
C GLY A 48 -7.83 27.13 3.23
N GLN A 49 -7.12 27.43 2.14
CA GLN A 49 -6.05 26.60 1.60
C GLN A 49 -4.79 27.46 1.53
N LEU A 50 -3.65 26.88 1.91
CA LEU A 50 -2.37 27.51 1.60
C LEU A 50 -2.23 27.51 0.09
N GLN A 51 -2.09 28.69 -0.51
CA GLN A 51 -1.63 28.79 -1.89
C GLN A 51 -0.22 28.19 -1.91
N GLY A 52 -0.14 26.97 -2.44
CA GLY A 52 1.13 26.28 -2.55
C GLY A 52 2.07 27.14 -3.39
N GLN A 53 3.27 27.39 -2.89
CA GLN A 53 4.35 27.79 -3.79
C GLN A 53 4.38 26.75 -4.91
N ALA A 54 4.32 27.22 -6.16
CA ALA A 54 4.41 26.38 -7.33
C ALA A 54 5.56 25.39 -7.10
N ARG A 55 5.22 24.09 -7.03
CA ARG A 55 6.25 23.06 -6.97
C ARG A 55 7.06 23.26 -8.23
N LEU A 56 8.32 23.65 -8.08
CA LEU A 56 9.28 23.50 -9.16
C LEU A 56 9.15 22.05 -9.65
N PRO A 57 9.01 21.83 -10.97
CA PRO A 57 8.84 20.49 -11.51
C PRO A 57 10.04 19.66 -11.05
N SER A 58 9.78 18.69 -10.19
CA SER A 58 10.74 17.63 -9.89
C SER A 58 11.06 16.96 -11.23
N PRO A 59 12.32 16.67 -11.56
CA PRO A 59 12.65 16.01 -12.81
C PRO A 59 11.90 14.69 -12.88
N THR A 60 11.00 14.62 -13.85
CA THR A 60 10.27 13.42 -14.26
C THR A 60 11.28 12.36 -14.66
N VAL A 61 11.36 11.28 -13.88
CA VAL A 61 11.99 10.05 -14.33
C VAL A 61 11.13 9.51 -15.47
N PRO A 62 11.68 9.27 -16.68
CA PRO A 62 10.89 8.81 -17.81
C PRO A 62 10.37 7.39 -17.55
N ALA A 63 9.05 7.24 -17.58
CA ALA A 63 8.40 5.95 -17.65
C ALA A 63 8.75 5.31 -18.99
N GLN A 64 9.45 4.18 -18.95
CA GLN A 64 9.70 3.36 -20.13
C GLN A 64 8.40 2.68 -20.54
N SER A 65 7.67 3.29 -21.48
CA SER A 65 6.65 2.60 -22.27
C SER A 65 7.36 1.67 -23.25
N ALA A 66 7.48 0.40 -22.90
CA ALA A 66 7.88 -0.63 -23.86
C ALA A 66 6.67 -1.01 -24.71
N ASP A 67 6.60 -0.39 -25.89
CA ASP A 67 5.73 -0.75 -27.00
C ASP A 67 6.24 -2.08 -27.58
N LEU A 68 5.59 -3.19 -27.25
CA LEU A 68 5.91 -4.51 -27.82
C LEU A 68 4.89 -4.86 -28.90
N THR A 69 5.33 -4.63 -30.14
CA THR A 69 4.70 -5.10 -31.38
C THR A 69 4.45 -6.61 -31.31
N ARG A 70 3.19 -7.00 -31.43
CA ARG A 70 2.73 -8.40 -31.45
C ARG A 70 3.02 -9.06 -32.80
N PRO A 71 3.68 -10.23 -32.86
CA PRO A 71 3.80 -10.99 -34.11
C PRO A 71 2.46 -11.63 -34.52
N ALA A 72 2.15 -11.59 -35.82
CA ALA A 72 0.97 -12.19 -36.43
C ALA A 72 1.05 -13.73 -36.46
N LEU A 73 -0.04 -14.41 -36.07
CA LEU A 73 -0.18 -15.87 -36.21
C LEU A 73 -0.55 -16.26 -37.66
N PRO A 74 -0.08 -17.41 -38.18
CA PRO A 74 -0.54 -17.97 -39.45
C PRO A 74 -1.92 -18.64 -39.31
N PRO A 75 -2.76 -18.68 -40.37
CA PRO A 75 -4.07 -19.31 -40.32
C PRO A 75 -4.05 -20.78 -40.80
N ARG A 76 -5.07 -21.53 -40.35
CA ARG A 76 -5.61 -22.85 -40.80
C ARG A 76 -5.43 -23.95 -39.74
N ALA A 77 -6.36 -24.87 -39.50
CA ALA A 77 -7.44 -25.38 -40.35
C ALA A 77 -8.72 -25.71 -39.56
N ARG A 78 -9.87 -25.72 -40.25
CA ARG A 78 -11.13 -26.30 -39.75
C ARG A 78 -10.99 -27.81 -39.61
N ILE A 79 -11.27 -28.35 -38.44
CA ILE A 79 -11.55 -29.78 -38.24
C ILE A 79 -12.98 -29.89 -37.67
N ILE A 80 -13.82 -30.60 -38.42
CA ILE A 80 -15.18 -31.00 -38.08
C ILE A 80 -15.06 -32.34 -37.33
N ALA A 81 -15.41 -32.37 -36.04
CA ALA A 81 -15.99 -33.51 -35.32
C ALA A 81 -16.28 -33.11 -33.85
N PRO A 82 -17.41 -33.51 -33.25
CA PRO A 82 -17.65 -33.28 -31.82
C PRO A 82 -16.77 -34.22 -30.98
N PRO A 83 -16.04 -33.73 -29.96
CA PRO A 83 -15.33 -34.62 -29.03
C PRO A 83 -16.34 -35.29 -28.09
N THR A 84 -16.32 -36.62 -28.08
CA THR A 84 -16.92 -37.46 -27.04
C THR A 84 -16.36 -37.01 -25.69
N VAL A 85 -17.24 -36.58 -24.78
CA VAL A 85 -16.85 -36.14 -23.43
C VAL A 85 -16.35 -37.36 -22.66
N ALA A 86 -15.03 -37.52 -22.57
CA ALA A 86 -14.43 -38.38 -21.56
C ALA A 86 -14.65 -37.74 -20.18
N PRO A 87 -15.00 -38.50 -19.13
CA PRO A 87 -15.16 -37.93 -17.80
C PRO A 87 -13.82 -37.34 -17.35
N ALA A 88 -13.84 -36.04 -17.04
CA ALA A 88 -12.71 -35.36 -16.43
C ALA A 88 -12.37 -36.05 -15.12
N VAL A 89 -11.15 -36.57 -15.01
CA VAL A 89 -10.58 -37.05 -13.76
C VAL A 89 -10.44 -35.84 -12.84
N ILE A 90 -11.37 -35.71 -11.89
CA ILE A 90 -11.31 -34.70 -10.84
C ILE A 90 -10.10 -35.06 -9.97
N PRO A 91 -9.08 -34.20 -9.84
CA PRO A 91 -8.00 -34.45 -8.90
C PRO A 91 -8.60 -34.55 -7.48
N PRO A 92 -8.14 -35.49 -6.63
CA PRO A 92 -8.67 -35.65 -5.30
C PRO A 92 -8.61 -34.31 -4.55
N ARG A 93 -9.74 -33.92 -3.96
CA ARG A 93 -9.82 -32.74 -3.09
C ARG A 93 -8.75 -32.91 -1.99
N PRO A 94 -7.86 -31.94 -1.78
CA PRO A 94 -6.89 -32.03 -0.69
C PRO A 94 -7.66 -32.22 0.62
N GLU A 95 -7.30 -33.26 1.36
CA GLU A 95 -7.85 -33.50 2.69
C GLU A 95 -7.58 -32.28 3.58
N PRO A 96 -8.56 -31.86 4.41
CA PRO A 96 -8.33 -30.76 5.32
C PRO A 96 -7.23 -31.16 6.29
N VAL A 97 -6.04 -30.57 6.09
CA VAL A 97 -4.92 -30.70 7.02
C VAL A 97 -5.44 -30.32 8.41
N PRO A 98 -5.17 -31.11 9.46
CA PRO A 98 -5.57 -30.76 10.82
C PRO A 98 -5.17 -29.33 11.12
N ASN A 99 -6.01 -28.63 11.90
CA ASN A 99 -5.88 -27.23 12.24
C ASN A 99 -4.51 -26.99 12.92
N LEU A 100 -3.47 -26.84 12.11
CA LEU A 100 -2.15 -26.41 12.53
C LEU A 100 -2.38 -25.12 13.32
N PRO A 101 -1.68 -24.88 14.43
CA PRO A 101 -1.82 -23.62 15.13
C PRO A 101 -1.55 -22.53 14.10
N ALA A 102 -2.61 -21.87 13.65
CA ALA A 102 -2.49 -20.78 12.70
C ALA A 102 -1.57 -19.81 13.41
N THR A 103 -0.34 -19.65 12.89
CA THR A 103 0.61 -18.73 13.48
C THR A 103 -0.08 -17.38 13.45
N LEU A 104 -0.55 -16.94 14.62
CA LEU A 104 -1.22 -15.66 14.75
C LEU A 104 -0.26 -14.62 14.18
N PRO A 105 -0.76 -13.70 13.35
CA PRO A 105 0.11 -12.71 12.77
C PRO A 105 0.77 -11.91 13.89
N ILE A 106 2.08 -11.73 13.77
CA ILE A 106 2.91 -11.02 14.76
C ILE A 106 3.18 -9.60 14.26
N THR A 107 3.64 -8.73 15.16
CA THR A 107 4.02 -7.37 14.76
C THR A 107 5.23 -7.39 13.84
N PHE A 108 5.34 -6.39 12.96
CA PHE A 108 6.45 -6.28 12.02
C PHE A 108 7.83 -6.29 12.73
N LEU A 109 7.97 -5.56 13.84
CA LEU A 109 9.21 -5.52 14.62
C LEU A 109 9.55 -6.89 15.21
N GLN A 110 8.57 -7.59 15.77
CA GLN A 110 8.79 -8.93 16.31
C GLN A 110 9.23 -9.91 15.22
N ALA A 111 8.67 -9.81 14.01
CA ALA A 111 9.07 -10.66 12.89
C ALA A 111 10.51 -10.44 12.42
N ILE A 112 10.99 -9.19 12.47
CA ILE A 112 12.40 -8.88 12.19
C ILE A 112 13.29 -9.52 13.25
N LEU A 113 13.00 -9.27 14.53
CA LEU A 113 13.81 -9.74 15.65
C LEU A 113 13.86 -11.28 15.73
N THR A 114 12.78 -11.95 15.38
CA THR A 114 12.66 -13.42 15.44
C THR A 114 12.91 -14.11 14.09
N ASN A 115 13.38 -13.37 13.08
CA ASN A 115 13.72 -13.89 11.75
C ASN A 115 12.55 -14.67 11.09
N ARG A 116 11.33 -14.13 11.21
CA ARG A 116 10.09 -14.71 10.67
C ARG A 116 9.67 -14.07 9.34
N CYS A 117 8.62 -14.61 8.73
CA CYS A 117 8.07 -14.15 7.46
C CYS A 117 7.51 -12.72 7.56
N LEU A 118 7.96 -11.82 6.67
CA LEU A 118 7.56 -10.41 6.61
C LEU A 118 6.40 -10.12 5.65
N HIS A 119 5.64 -11.13 5.23
CA HIS A 119 4.45 -10.89 4.39
C HIS A 119 3.34 -10.27 5.23
N TYR A 120 2.80 -9.13 4.81
CA TYR A 120 1.67 -8.49 5.49
C TYR A 120 0.44 -9.40 5.44
N ALA A 121 -0.16 -9.64 6.60
CA ALA A 121 -1.40 -10.40 6.71
C ALA A 121 -2.63 -9.54 6.39
N CYS A 122 -2.48 -8.22 6.48
CA CYS A 122 -3.47 -7.22 6.12
C CYS A 122 -3.23 -6.64 4.72
N ALA A 123 -4.22 -5.92 4.18
CA ALA A 123 -4.04 -5.19 2.93
C ALA A 123 -2.91 -4.16 3.09
N PRO A 124 -2.03 -3.97 2.09
CA PRO A 124 -0.87 -3.05 2.19
C PRO A 124 -1.23 -1.57 2.45
N TYR A 125 -2.51 -1.20 2.33
CA TYR A 125 -3.02 0.17 2.47
C TYR A 125 -4.15 0.28 3.49
N ASP A 126 -4.35 -0.75 4.33
CA ASP A 126 -5.37 -0.72 5.37
C ASP A 126 -4.99 0.29 6.47
N PRO A 127 -5.94 1.09 7.02
CA PRO A 127 -5.71 1.98 8.16
C PRO A 127 -5.29 1.29 9.47
N ASP A 128 -5.16 -0.03 9.51
CA ASP A 128 -4.64 -0.76 10.67
C ASP A 128 -3.28 -0.20 11.11
N GLY A 129 -3.24 0.27 12.36
CA GLY A 129 -2.21 1.15 12.92
C GLY A 129 -0.82 0.52 13.12
N PRO A 130 -0.07 0.94 14.16
CA PRO A 130 1.40 0.85 14.23
C PRO A 130 2.00 -0.56 14.17
N ASP A 131 1.18 -1.61 14.24
CA ASP A 131 1.65 -2.98 14.35
C ASP A 131 1.64 -3.79 13.04
N MET A 132 1.09 -3.23 11.94
CA MET A 132 1.01 -3.83 10.59
C MET A 132 1.29 -5.35 10.59
N PRO A 133 0.29 -6.16 10.98
CA PRO A 133 0.50 -7.57 11.27
C PRO A 133 1.11 -8.32 10.08
N VAL A 134 2.14 -9.12 10.35
CA VAL A 134 2.81 -9.96 9.35
C VAL A 134 2.63 -11.45 9.67
N CYS A 135 2.75 -12.27 8.64
CA CYS A 135 2.51 -13.71 8.67
C CYS A 135 3.18 -14.46 9.84
N GLY A 136 4.39 -14.09 10.27
CA GLY A 136 5.03 -14.70 11.44
C GLY A 136 5.47 -16.17 11.30
N ALA A 137 5.14 -16.82 10.19
CA ALA A 137 5.59 -18.18 9.90
C ALA A 137 7.13 -18.25 9.76
N ALA A 138 7.69 -19.45 9.96
CA ALA A 138 9.11 -19.70 9.74
C ALA A 138 9.48 -19.39 8.28
N ARG A 139 10.65 -18.75 8.09
CA ARG A 139 11.19 -18.48 6.75
C ARG A 139 11.52 -19.79 6.05
N ALA A 140 11.36 -19.82 4.73
CA ALA A 140 11.81 -20.98 3.96
C ALA A 140 13.34 -21.10 4.04
N ALA A 141 13.84 -22.34 4.09
CA ALA A 141 15.27 -22.60 4.05
C ALA A 141 15.88 -22.27 2.67
N GLU A 142 15.09 -22.47 1.61
CA GLU A 142 15.47 -22.26 0.21
C GLU A 142 14.45 -21.34 -0.49
N PRO A 143 14.88 -20.38 -1.31
CA PRO A 143 16.27 -19.98 -1.57
C PRO A 143 16.91 -19.26 -0.38
N LEU A 144 18.22 -19.45 -0.19
CA LEU A 144 18.99 -18.79 0.87
C LEU A 144 18.78 -17.27 0.89
N GLY A 145 18.53 -16.71 2.07
CA GLY A 145 18.33 -15.27 2.26
C GLY A 145 16.88 -14.78 2.06
N THR A 146 15.93 -15.67 1.77
CA THR A 146 14.51 -15.29 1.70
C THR A 146 14.01 -14.64 3.01
N ARG A 147 13.11 -13.67 2.85
CA ARG A 147 12.39 -12.98 3.94
C ARG A 147 11.00 -13.55 4.21
N TYR A 148 10.62 -14.59 3.46
CA TYR A 148 9.25 -15.10 3.42
C TYR A 148 9.21 -16.60 3.70
N CYS A 149 8.05 -17.07 4.16
CA CYS A 149 7.76 -18.49 4.25
C CYS A 149 7.51 -19.09 2.85
N ARG A 150 7.54 -20.41 2.74
CA ARG A 150 7.38 -21.12 1.45
C ARG A 150 6.09 -20.73 0.73
N ARG A 151 4.98 -20.59 1.47
CA ARG A 151 3.68 -20.15 0.93
C ARG A 151 3.76 -18.76 0.28
N HIS A 152 4.32 -17.78 0.98
CA HIS A 152 4.40 -16.40 0.47
C HIS A 152 5.47 -16.24 -0.63
N LEU A 153 6.46 -17.12 -0.69
CA LEU A 153 7.35 -17.20 -1.85
C LEU A 153 6.60 -17.62 -3.11
N THR A 154 5.80 -18.69 -3.03
CA THR A 154 5.00 -19.17 -4.18
C THR A 154 4.04 -18.09 -4.67
N LEU A 155 3.31 -17.43 -3.76
CA LEU A 155 2.38 -16.35 -4.12
C LEU A 155 3.08 -15.17 -4.82
N ARG A 156 4.33 -14.85 -4.45
CA ARG A 156 5.08 -13.79 -5.13
C ARG A 156 5.55 -14.17 -6.52
N VAL A 157 5.87 -15.45 -6.74
CA VAL A 157 6.25 -15.97 -8.06
C VAL A 157 5.04 -15.96 -9.00
N GLU A 158 3.87 -16.37 -8.50
CA GLU A 158 2.61 -16.37 -9.29
C GLU A 158 2.17 -14.97 -9.73
N VAL A 159 2.40 -13.94 -8.91
CA VAL A 159 2.08 -12.54 -9.27
C VAL A 159 3.10 -11.95 -10.27
N ALA A 160 4.31 -12.51 -10.34
CA ALA A 160 5.37 -12.04 -11.22
C ALA A 160 5.38 -12.72 -12.61
N ALA A 161 4.61 -13.79 -12.79
CA ALA A 161 4.47 -14.55 -14.04
C ALA A 161 3.27 -14.06 -14.86
#